data_AF-A0AAV5KWF3-F1
#
_entry.id   AF-A0AAV5KWF3-F1
#
_cell.length_a   1.000
_cell.length_b   1.000
_cell.length_c   1.000
_cell.angle_alpha   90.00
_cell.angle_beta   90.00
_cell.angle_gamma   90.00
#
_symmetry.space_group_name_H-M   'P 1'
#
loop_
_entity.id
_entity.type
_entity.pdbx_description
1 polymer ?
#
loop_
_entity_poly.entity_id
_entity_poly.type
_entity_poly.pdbx_seq_one_letter_code
_entity_poly.pdbx_strand_id
1 'polypeptide(L)'
;MIHSIEFVLGAVSNTASYLRLWALSLAHSELSTVFYEKVLLLAWGYDNIVIRLLGLAVFAFATAFILLMMETLSAFLHALRLHWVEFQNKFYNGDGYKFKPFSFASIADDDD
;
A
#
# COMPACT_ATOMS: atom_id res chain seq x y z
N MET A 1 -28.98 -13.94 -16.89
CA MET A 1 -27.98 -15.02 -17.14
C MET A 1 -26.56 -14.48 -17.13
N ILE A 2 -26.22 -13.48 -17.96
CA ILE A 2 -24.88 -12.84 -17.99
C ILE A 2 -24.48 -12.30 -16.61
N HIS A 3 -25.35 -11.50 -15.98
CA HIS A 3 -25.13 -10.95 -14.63
C HIS A 3 -24.91 -12.02 -13.53
N SER A 4 -25.50 -13.20 -13.68
CA SER A 4 -25.34 -14.29 -12.70
C SER A 4 -23.98 -15.00 -12.85
N ILE A 5 -23.53 -15.19 -14.09
CA ILE A 5 -22.21 -15.76 -14.40
C ILE A 5 -21.10 -14.78 -13.99
N GLU A 6 -21.29 -13.49 -14.27
CA GLU A 6 -20.37 -12.42 -13.89
C GLU A 6 -20.27 -12.25 -12.37
N PHE A 7 -21.39 -12.41 -11.63
CA PHE A 7 -21.38 -12.38 -10.18
C PHE A 7 -20.61 -13.57 -9.56
N VAL A 8 -20.80 -14.79 -10.07
CA VAL A 8 -20.09 -15.98 -9.57
C VAL A 8 -18.59 -15.92 -9.89
N LEU A 9 -18.23 -15.53 -11.12
CA LEU A 9 -16.83 -15.37 -11.52
C LEU A 9 -16.17 -14.20 -10.76
N GLY A 10 -16.88 -13.10 -10.56
CA GLY A 10 -16.43 -11.95 -9.77
C GLY A 10 -16.24 -12.28 -8.29
N ALA A 11 -17.08 -13.13 -7.69
CA ALA A 11 -16.94 -13.56 -6.29
C ALA A 11 -15.66 -14.38 -6.06
N VAL A 12 -15.36 -15.32 -6.96
CA VAL A 12 -14.12 -16.11 -6.91
C VAL A 12 -12.90 -15.21 -7.20
N SER A 13 -12.99 -14.32 -8.19
CA SER A 13 -11.91 -13.41 -8.56
C SER A 13 -11.56 -12.42 -7.44
N ASN A 14 -12.55 -11.81 -6.78
CA ASN A 14 -12.32 -10.95 -5.62
C ASN A 14 -11.59 -11.72 -4.52
N THR A 15 -12.09 -12.90 -4.15
CA THR A 15 -11.48 -13.72 -3.09
C THR A 15 -10.01 -14.07 -3.40
N ALA A 16 -9.70 -14.43 -4.65
CA ALA A 16 -8.34 -14.69 -5.09
C ALA A 16 -7.45 -13.43 -5.08
N SER A 17 -8.00 -12.25 -5.36
CA SER A 17 -7.25 -10.99 -5.37
C SER A 17 -6.78 -10.55 -3.97
N TYR A 18 -7.50 -10.93 -2.90
CA TYR A 18 -7.04 -10.72 -1.51
C TYR A 18 -5.74 -11.46 -1.17
N LEU A 19 -5.39 -12.53 -1.91
CA LEU A 19 -4.10 -13.23 -1.76
C LEU A 19 -2.91 -12.27 -1.97
N ARG A 20 -3.10 -11.19 -2.72
CA ARG A 20 -2.08 -10.16 -2.95
C ARG A 20 -1.59 -9.51 -1.66
N LEU A 21 -2.48 -9.29 -0.70
CA LEU A 21 -2.11 -8.71 0.59
C LEU A 21 -1.28 -9.69 1.42
N TRP A 22 -1.63 -10.98 1.39
CA TRP A 22 -0.84 -12.03 2.02
C TRP A 22 0.55 -12.16 1.38
N ALA A 23 0.63 -12.16 0.04
CA ALA A 23 1.90 -12.23 -0.67
C ALA A 23 2.81 -11.02 -0.38
N LEU A 24 2.26 -9.82 -0.32
CA LEU A 24 3.00 -8.62 0.05
C LEU A 24 3.51 -8.69 1.50
N SER A 25 2.68 -9.18 2.42
CA SER A 25 3.08 -9.39 3.82
C SER A 25 4.20 -10.43 3.95
N LEU A 26 4.18 -11.50 3.14
CA LEU A 26 5.25 -12.49 3.11
C LEU A 26 6.57 -11.88 2.60
N ALA A 27 6.50 -11.15 1.48
CA ALA A 27 7.68 -10.48 0.93
C ALA A 27 8.31 -9.47 1.91
N HIS A 28 7.47 -8.68 2.59
CA HIS A 28 7.91 -7.74 3.63
C HIS A 28 8.65 -8.44 4.78
N SER A 29 8.09 -9.57 5.26
CA SER A 29 8.66 -10.36 6.34
C SER A 29 10.04 -10.94 5.97
N GLU A 30 10.17 -11.48 4.76
CA GLU A 30 11.43 -12.02 4.25
C GLU A 30 12.47 -10.91 4.06
N LEU A 31 12.08 -9.79 3.44
CA LEU A 31 12.95 -8.64 3.20
C LEU A 31 13.48 -8.05 4.52
N SER A 32 12.61 -7.89 5.52
CA SER A 32 13.00 -7.41 6.86
C SER A 32 14.00 -8.34 7.54
N THR A 33 13.80 -9.65 7.44
CA THR A 33 14.69 -10.65 8.05
C THR A 33 16.07 -10.61 7.40
N VAL A 34 16.13 -10.57 6.07
CA VAL A 34 17.41 -10.47 5.33
C VAL A 34 18.14 -9.17 5.65
N PHE A 35 17.44 -8.04 5.72
CA PHE A 35 18.06 -6.76 6.10
C PHE A 35 18.62 -6.79 7.53
N TYR A 36 17.88 -7.38 8.48
CA TYR A 36 18.33 -7.51 9.86
C TYR A 36 19.59 -8.37 9.97
N GLU A 37 19.61 -9.55 9.32
CA GLU A 37 20.75 -10.45 9.35
C GLU A 37 21.98 -9.85 8.65
N LYS A 38 21.82 -9.25 7.47
CA LYS A 38 22.95 -8.77 6.66
C LYS A 38 23.52 -7.46 7.15
N VAL A 39 22.73 -6.60 7.79
CA VAL A 39 23.19 -5.27 8.24
C VAL A 39 23.48 -5.26 9.74
N LEU A 40 22.50 -5.61 10.58
CA LEU A 40 22.62 -5.45 12.03
C LEU A 40 23.47 -6.55 12.67
N LEU A 41 23.27 -7.80 12.27
CA LEU A 41 24.05 -8.94 12.77
C LEU A 41 25.52 -8.86 12.34
N LEU A 42 25.77 -8.42 11.10
CA LEU A 42 27.12 -8.15 10.60
C LEU A 42 27.80 -7.01 11.37
N ALA A 43 27.08 -5.91 11.63
CA ALA A 43 27.61 -4.79 12.41
C ALA A 43 27.92 -5.17 13.87
N TRP A 44 27.17 -6.11 14.45
CA TRP A 44 27.37 -6.59 15.83
C TRP A 44 28.63 -7.44 15.99
N GLY A 45 29.07 -8.12 14.93
CA GLY A 45 30.29 -8.94 14.93
C GLY A 45 31.61 -8.15 15.05
N TYR A 46 31.58 -6.82 14.87
CA TYR A 46 32.75 -5.96 15.00
C TYR A 46 32.83 -5.30 16.38
N ASP A 47 34.02 -5.34 16.99
CA ASP A 47 34.24 -4.80 18.35
C ASP A 47 34.36 -3.27 18.43
N ASN A 48 34.48 -2.61 17.27
CA ASN A 48 34.55 -1.15 17.20
C ASN A 48 33.17 -0.50 17.38
N ILE A 49 33.02 0.28 18.45
CA ILE A 49 31.80 1.05 18.78
C ILE A 49 31.36 1.97 17.62
N VAL A 50 32.32 2.56 16.90
CA VAL A 50 32.03 3.45 15.76
C VAL A 50 31.38 2.70 14.59
N ILE A 51 31.84 1.48 14.29
CA ILE A 51 31.28 0.63 13.23
C ILE A 51 29.88 0.16 13.63
N ARG A 52 29.68 -0.16 14.91
CA ARG A 52 28.37 -0.54 15.46
C ARG A 52 27.35 0.60 15.35
N LEU A 53 27.74 1.82 15.72
CA LEU A 53 26.87 3.00 15.62
C LEU A 53 26.54 3.36 14.17
N LEU A 54 27.53 3.32 13.28
CA LEU A 54 27.32 3.58 11.85
C LEU A 54 26.42 2.53 11.21
N GLY A 55 26.64 1.25 11.53
CA GLY A 55 25.78 0.14 11.06
C GLY A 55 24.33 0.29 11.51
N LEU A 56 24.11 0.70 12.76
CA LEU A 56 22.77 0.97 13.28
C LEU A 56 22.12 2.20 12.63
N ALA A 57 22.87 3.27 12.39
CA ALA A 57 22.36 4.46 11.71
C ALA A 57 21.95 4.16 10.26
N VAL A 58 22.78 3.42 9.54
CA VAL A 58 22.48 2.98 8.16
C VAL A 58 21.28 2.02 8.14
N PHE A 59 21.21 1.08 9.08
CA PHE A 59 20.08 0.17 9.21
C PHE A 59 18.76 0.91 9.49
N ALA A 60 18.78 1.89 10.40
CA ALA A 60 17.62 2.71 10.73
C ALA A 60 17.13 3.51 9.53
N PHE A 61 18.06 4.13 8.78
CA PHE A 61 17.71 4.88 7.58
C PHE A 61 17.16 3.99 6.47
N ALA A 62 17.80 2.84 6.20
CA ALA A 62 17.36 1.88 5.19
C ALA A 62 15.97 1.32 5.53
N THR A 63 15.72 0.95 6.79
CA THR A 63 14.42 0.46 7.25
C THR A 63 13.34 1.53 7.15
N ALA A 64 13.62 2.77 7.55
CA ALA A 64 12.66 3.85 7.49
C ALA A 64 12.28 4.22 6.04
N PHE A 65 13.26 4.30 5.14
CA PHE A 65 13.00 4.75 3.78
C PHE A 65 12.48 3.63 2.88
N ILE A 66 13.11 2.45 2.93
CA ILE A 66 12.82 1.35 2.00
C ILE A 66 11.67 0.49 2.55
N LEU A 67 11.79 -0.02 3.77
CA LEU A 67 10.81 -0.96 4.33
C LEU A 67 9.51 -0.25 4.74
N LEU A 68 9.61 0.96 5.31
CA LEU A 68 8.42 1.65 5.80
C LEU A 68 7.76 2.52 4.72
N MET A 69 8.47 3.47 4.10
CA MET A 69 7.84 4.36 3.12
C MET A 69 7.40 3.66 1.82
N MET A 70 8.32 2.98 1.15
CA MET A 70 8.06 2.44 -0.19
C MET A 70 7.07 1.27 -0.15
N GLU A 71 7.22 0.35 0.80
CA GLU A 71 6.34 -0.82 0.90
C GLU A 71 4.94 -0.47 1.40
N THR A 72 4.81 0.47 2.35
CA THR A 72 3.48 0.92 2.81
C THR A 72 2.72 1.63 1.70
N LEU A 73 3.41 2.41 0.85
CA LEU A 73 2.77 3.05 -0.30
C LEU A 73 2.25 2.01 -1.31
N SER A 74 3.04 0.96 -1.58
CA SER A 74 2.63 -0.16 -2.45
C SER A 74 1.42 -0.90 -1.88
N ALA A 75 1.44 -1.19 -0.57
CA ALA A 75 0.33 -1.82 0.14
C ALA A 75 -0.95 -0.95 0.09
N PHE A 76 -0.80 0.36 0.29
CA PHE A 76 -1.90 1.31 0.23
C PHE A 76 -2.56 1.34 -1.15
N LEU A 77 -1.78 1.39 -2.24
CA LEU A 77 -2.32 1.38 -3.60
C LEU A 77 -3.03 0.05 -3.93
N HIS A 78 -2.53 -1.08 -3.40
CA HIS A 78 -3.22 -2.37 -3.53
C HIS A 78 -4.55 -2.41 -2.77
N ALA A 79 -4.61 -1.84 -1.57
CA ALA A 79 -5.86 -1.69 -0.83
C ALA A 79 -6.85 -0.75 -1.55
N LEU A 80 -6.36 0.37 -2.10
CA LEU A 80 -7.17 1.31 -2.89
C LEU A 80 -7.77 0.63 -4.12
N ARG A 81 -6.98 -0.18 -4.84
CA ARG A 81 -7.46 -0.96 -6.00
C ARG A 81 -8.57 -1.92 -5.60
N LEU A 82 -8.40 -2.63 -4.48
CA LEU A 82 -9.42 -3.52 -3.95
C LEU A 82 -10.71 -2.74 -3.64
N HIS A 83 -10.61 -1.58 -2.98
CA HIS A 83 -11.78 -0.76 -2.69
C HIS A 83 -12.47 -0.27 -3.98
N TRP A 84 -11.70 0.20 -4.97
CA TRP A 84 -12.25 0.73 -6.21
C TRP A 84 -12.86 -0.35 -7.11
N VAL A 85 -12.15 -1.46 -7.33
CA VAL A 85 -12.53 -2.47 -8.33
C VAL A 85 -13.41 -3.55 -7.72
N GLU A 86 -13.15 -3.96 -6.48
CA GLU A 86 -13.78 -5.14 -5.89
C GLU A 86 -14.97 -4.80 -4.99
N PHE A 87 -14.89 -3.66 -4.29
CA PHE A 87 -15.94 -3.18 -3.40
C PHE A 87 -16.95 -2.27 -4.12
N GLN A 88 -16.48 -1.30 -4.91
CA GLN A 88 -17.35 -0.34 -5.61
C GLN A 88 -18.23 -1.00 -6.70
N ASN A 89 -17.69 -1.97 -7.47
CA ASN A 89 -18.45 -2.67 -8.53
C ASN A 89 -19.67 -3.47 -8.05
N LYS A 90 -19.77 -3.76 -6.75
CA LYS A 90 -20.86 -4.58 -6.21
C LYS A 90 -22.10 -3.77 -5.81
N PHE A 91 -21.94 -2.48 -5.52
CA PHE A 91 -23.00 -1.64 -4.93
C PHE A 91 -23.14 -0.25 -5.57
N TYR A 92 -22.16 0.22 -6.36
CA TYR A 92 -22.15 1.57 -6.92
C TYR A 92 -22.47 1.54 -8.41
N ASN A 93 -23.67 1.99 -8.79
CA ASN A 93 -24.11 2.05 -10.19
C ASN A 93 -23.59 3.27 -10.97
N GLY A 94 -22.75 4.13 -10.36
CA GLY A 94 -22.10 5.24 -11.06
C GLY A 94 -22.99 6.42 -11.43
N ASP A 95 -24.30 6.36 -11.18
CA ASP A 95 -25.28 7.31 -11.70
C ASP A 95 -25.56 8.48 -10.73
N GLY A 96 -24.51 9.25 -10.43
CA GLY A 96 -24.56 10.40 -9.51
C GLY A 96 -23.99 11.67 -10.10
N TYR A 97 -24.67 12.81 -9.89
CA TYR A 97 -24.15 14.12 -10.24
C TYR A 97 -23.37 14.72 -9.06
N LYS A 98 -22.23 15.36 -9.33
CA LYS A 98 -21.46 16.07 -8.30
C LYS A 98 -22.27 17.29 -7.84
N PHE A 99 -22.62 17.34 -6.56
CA PHE A 99 -23.27 18.50 -5.97
C PHE A 99 -22.28 19.68 -5.93
N LYS A 100 -22.59 20.75 -6.68
CA LYS A 100 -21.93 22.05 -6.56
C LYS A 100 -22.85 22.96 -5.73
N PRO A 101 -22.55 23.21 -4.44
CA PRO A 101 -23.31 24.19 -3.67
C PRO A 101 -23.08 25.59 -4.25
N PHE A 102 -24.11 26.43 -4.22
CA PHE A 102 -23.97 27.84 -4.53
C PHE A 102 -23.20 28.52 -3.40
N SER A 103 -21.94 28.88 -3.65
CA SER A 103 -21.07 29.61 -2.72
C SER A 103 -20.56 30.87 -3.41
N PHE A 104 -20.57 32.00 -2.73
CA PHE A 104 -20.02 33.24 -3.27
C PHE A 104 -18.50 33.16 -3.51
N ALA A 105 -17.79 32.20 -2.89
CA ALA A 105 -16.40 31.93 -3.16
C ALA A 105 -16.17 31.23 -4.52
N SER A 106 -17.11 30.40 -4.98
CA SER A 106 -16.99 29.74 -6.30
C SER A 106 -17.35 30.65 -7.47
N ILE A 107 -17.91 31.83 -7.19
CA ILE A 107 -18.17 32.88 -8.20
C ILE A 107 -16.91 33.72 -8.45
N ALA A 108 -16.04 33.89 -7.43
CA ALA A 108 -14.80 34.64 -7.59
C ALA A 108 -13.73 33.88 -8.41
N ASP A 109 -13.75 32.55 -8.40
CA ASP A 109 -12.83 31.69 -9.18
C ASP A 109 -13.24 31.54 -10.67
N ASP A 110 -14.49 31.85 -11.04
CA ASP A 110 -14.97 31.75 -12.43
C ASP A 110 -14.73 33.06 -13.24
N ASP A 111 -14.31 34.16 -12.58
CA ASP A 111 -14.08 35.50 -13.15
C ASP A 111 -12.58 35.87 -13.33
N ASP A 112 -11.64 34.99 -12.96
CA ASP A 112 -10.17 35.07 -13.23
C ASP A 112 -9.71 34.02 -14.27
#